data_AF-A0A4R6RUY5-F1
#
_entry.id   AF-A0A4R6RUY5-F1
#
_cell.length_a   1.000
_cell.length_b   1.000
_cell.length_c   1.000
_cell.angle_alpha   90.00
_cell.angle_beta   90.00
_cell.angle_gamma   90.00
#
_symmetry.space_group_name_H-M   'P 1'
#
loop_
_entity.id
_entity.type
_entity.pdbx_description
1 polymer ?
#
loop_
_entity_poly.entity_id
_entity_poly.type
_entity_poly.pdbx_seq_one_letter_code
_entity_poly.pdbx_strand_id
1 'polypeptide(L)'
;MPTKYPKEVRDVVLRVALSRDSDVALAQIAQNFGTQVGTLDKWLRNERVETGEKPGITGSENDELRELRRRNRLLEQEVEVLRRAAA
;
A
#
# COMPACT_ATOMS: atom_id res chain seq x y z
N MET A 1 -9.90 14.25 -8.37
CA MET A 1 -9.17 13.51 -7.31
C MET A 1 -7.90 14.28 -7.00
N PRO A 2 -7.48 14.44 -5.73
CA PRO A 2 -6.19 15.04 -5.44
C PRO A 2 -5.10 14.23 -6.16
N THR A 3 -4.20 14.94 -6.83
CA THR A 3 -3.07 14.35 -7.55
C THR A 3 -2.22 13.57 -6.55
N LYS A 4 -2.02 12.28 -6.82
CA LYS A 4 -1.12 11.46 -6.00
C LYS A 4 0.30 12.01 -6.17
N TYR A 5 1.06 12.09 -5.08
CA TYR A 5 2.50 12.33 -5.18
C TYR A 5 3.11 11.30 -6.14
N PRO A 6 3.98 11.73 -7.08
CA PRO A 6 4.74 10.80 -7.90
C PRO A 6 5.49 9.80 -7.03
N LYS A 7 5.62 8.56 -7.50
CA LYS A 7 6.23 7.48 -6.72
C LYS A 7 7.69 7.82 -6.39
N GLU A 8 8.39 8.39 -7.36
CA GLU A 8 9.79 8.79 -7.27
C GLU A 8 9.99 9.80 -6.14
N VAL A 9 9.08 10.77 -6.02
CA VAL A 9 9.11 11.77 -4.94
C VAL A 9 8.88 11.08 -3.60
N ARG A 10 7.84 10.24 -3.47
CA ARG A 10 7.57 9.49 -2.24
C ARG A 10 8.79 8.67 -1.81
N ASP A 11 9.42 7.95 -2.72
CA ASP A 11 10.53 7.03 -2.43
C ASP A 11 11.78 7.80 -1.97
N VAL A 12 12.04 8.98 -2.55
CA VAL A 12 13.12 9.88 -2.09
C VAL A 12 12.85 10.39 -0.68
N VAL A 13 11.63 10.90 -0.43
CA VAL A 13 11.25 11.42 0.90
C VAL A 13 11.31 10.31 1.95
N LEU A 14 10.80 9.12 1.63
CA LEU A 14 10.86 7.95 2.51
C LEU A 14 12.29 7.58 2.87
N ARG A 15 13.19 7.51 1.88
CA ARG A 15 14.60 7.21 2.10
C ARG A 15 15.25 8.20 3.07
N VAL A 16 15.05 9.50 2.83
CA VAL A 16 15.57 10.55 3.72
C VAL A 16 14.98 10.42 5.13
N ALA A 17 13.68 10.12 5.25
CA ALA A 17 13.02 9.97 6.53
C ALA A 17 13.40 8.70 7.30
N LEU A 18 13.79 7.63 6.62
CA LEU A 18 14.28 6.39 7.22
C LEU A 18 15.75 6.50 7.65
N SER A 19 16.57 7.23 6.89
CA SER A 19 17.99 7.44 7.17
C SER A 19 18.28 8.67 8.05
N ARG A 20 17.24 9.35 8.56
CA ARG A 20 17.41 10.55 9.38
C ARG A 20 18.00 10.22 10.75
N ASP A 21 18.75 11.17 11.29
CA ASP A 21 19.17 11.15 12.69
C ASP A 21 17.96 11.33 13.63
N SER A 22 18.09 10.85 14.86
CA SER A 22 17.00 10.83 15.84
C SER A 22 16.54 12.23 16.28
N ASP A 23 17.40 13.24 16.14
CA ASP A 23 17.15 14.65 16.42
C ASP A 23 16.43 15.38 15.27
N VAL A 24 16.45 14.83 14.05
CA VAL A 24 15.75 15.41 12.89
C VAL A 24 14.27 15.07 12.95
N ALA A 25 13.41 16.05 13.20
CA ALA A 25 11.96 15.86 13.22
C ALA A 25 11.36 15.56 11.83
N LEU A 26 10.35 14.67 11.77
CA LEU A 26 9.61 14.41 10.52
C LEU A 26 8.95 15.66 9.96
N ALA A 27 8.57 16.61 10.82
CA ALA A 27 8.01 17.88 10.41
C ALA A 27 8.97 18.69 9.55
N GLN A 28 10.26 18.70 9.88
CA GLN A 28 11.28 19.40 9.11
C GLN A 28 11.44 18.76 7.72
N ILE A 29 11.49 17.43 7.65
CA ILE A 29 11.61 16.70 6.38
C ILE A 29 10.38 16.98 5.51
N ALA A 30 9.18 16.84 6.08
CA ALA A 30 7.94 17.10 5.36
C ALA A 30 7.91 18.54 4.79
N GLN A 31 8.34 19.53 5.58
CA GLN A 31 8.44 20.93 5.14
C GLN A 31 9.43 21.10 3.99
N ASN A 32 10.63 20.51 4.09
CA ASN A 32 11.68 20.61 3.06
C ASN A 32 11.21 20.06 1.70
N PHE A 33 10.32 19.06 1.71
CA PHE A 33 9.77 18.43 0.50
C PHE A 33 8.35 18.90 0.14
N GLY A 34 7.83 19.94 0.80
CA GLY A 34 6.48 20.47 0.56
C GLY A 34 5.35 19.45 0.79
N THR A 35 5.59 18.45 1.64
CA THR A 35 4.63 17.39 1.98
C THR A 35 4.04 17.63 3.36
N GLN A 36 2.83 17.10 3.62
CA GLN A 36 2.24 17.14 4.95
C GLN A 36 2.83 16.06 5.87
N VAL A 37 3.09 16.39 7.13
CA VAL A 37 3.66 15.44 8.12
C VAL A 37 2.84 14.15 8.23
N GLY A 38 1.50 14.25 8.26
CA GLY A 38 0.62 13.08 8.30
C GLY A 38 0.71 12.19 7.05
N THR A 39 1.05 12.77 5.89
CA THR A 39 1.28 11.99 4.66
C THR A 39 2.58 11.21 4.76
N LEU A 40 3.66 11.85 5.24
CA LEU A 40 4.94 11.20 5.48
C LEU A 40 4.82 10.08 6.54
N ASP A 41 4.12 10.33 7.64
CA ASP A 41 3.89 9.32 8.69
C ASP A 41 3.13 8.11 8.13
N LYS A 42 2.12 8.34 7.29
CA LYS A 42 1.40 7.25 6.61
C LYS A 42 2.32 6.44 5.69
N TRP A 43 3.18 7.10 4.92
CA TRP A 43 4.14 6.40 4.07
C TRP A 43 5.11 5.54 4.89
N LEU A 44 5.65 6.08 5.99
CA LEU A 44 6.54 5.32 6.88
C LEU A 44 5.83 4.12 7.52
N ARG A 45 4.57 4.27 7.93
CA ARG A 45 3.78 3.15 8.46
C ARG A 45 3.60 2.05 7.41
N ASN A 46 3.25 2.43 6.18
CA ASN A 46 3.10 1.48 5.08
C ASN A 46 4.43 0.80 4.78
N GLU A 47 5.54 1.54 4.73
CA GLU A 47 6.87 0.97 4.49
C GLU A 47 7.24 -0.07 5.55
N ARG A 48 6.95 0.20 6.82
CA ARG A 48 7.16 -0.78 7.90
C ARG A 48 6.32 -2.04 7.76
N VAL A 49 5.15 -1.95 7.11
CA VAL A 49 4.35 -3.12 6.77
C VAL A 49 4.99 -3.88 5.62
N GLU A 50 5.41 -3.17 4.56
CA GLU A 50 6.10 -3.78 3.40
C GLU A 50 7.42 -4.46 3.80
N THR A 51 8.17 -3.92 4.77
CA THR A 51 9.42 -4.53 5.28
C THR A 51 9.20 -5.59 6.36
N GLY A 52 7.97 -5.81 6.82
CA GLY A 52 7.64 -6.76 7.88
C GLY A 52 7.99 -6.29 9.30
N GLU A 53 8.44 -5.05 9.49
CA GLU A 53 8.68 -4.46 10.82
C GLU A 53 7.38 -4.26 11.62
N LYS A 54 6.24 -4.11 10.93
CA LYS A 54 4.92 -3.99 11.53
C LYS A 54 3.94 -4.98 10.90
N PRO A 55 3.03 -5.56 11.69
CA PRO A 55 1.96 -6.39 11.14
C PRO A 55 1.02 -5.53 10.26
N GLY A 56 0.63 -6.08 9.13
CA GLY A 56 -0.28 -5.47 8.16
C GLY A 56 -0.35 -6.30 6.89
N ILE A 57 -1.21 -5.89 5.96
CA ILE A 57 -1.30 -6.50 4.63
C ILE A 57 -0.47 -5.65 3.67
N THR A 58 0.54 -6.26 3.07
CA THR A 58 1.40 -5.65 2.04
C THR A 58 0.63 -5.40 0.74
N GLY A 59 1.20 -4.58 -0.14
CA GLY A 59 0.64 -4.34 -1.46
C GLY A 59 0.48 -5.62 -2.28
N SER A 60 1.50 -6.48 -2.25
CA SER A 60 1.52 -7.75 -2.99
C SER A 60 0.45 -8.72 -2.47
N GLU A 61 0.32 -8.89 -1.14
CA GLU A 61 -0.72 -9.73 -0.54
C GLU A 61 -2.13 -9.21 -0.87
N ASN A 62 -2.32 -7.89 -0.91
CA ASN A 62 -3.61 -7.30 -1.27
C ASN A 62 -3.96 -7.56 -2.74
N ASP A 63 -2.96 -7.47 -3.63
CA ASP A 63 -3.15 -7.74 -5.05
C ASP A 63 -3.44 -9.22 -5.33
N GLU A 64 -2.75 -10.13 -4.62
CA GLU A 64 -3.07 -11.56 -4.64
C GLU A 64 -4.48 -11.82 -4.12
N LEU A 65 -4.87 -11.21 -3.00
CA LEU A 65 -6.21 -11.35 -2.43
C LEU A 65 -7.30 -10.89 -3.41
N ARG A 66 -7.06 -9.80 -4.16
CA ARG A 66 -7.98 -9.34 -5.21
C ARG A 66 -8.09 -10.32 -6.35
N GLU A 67 -6.97 -10.88 -6.78
CA GLU A 67 -6.94 -11.86 -7.85
C GLU A 67 -7.66 -13.15 -7.45
N LEU A 68 -7.40 -13.65 -6.24
CA LEU A 68 -8.11 -14.81 -5.69
C LEU A 68 -9.61 -14.57 -5.60
N ARG A 69 -10.03 -13.39 -5.12
CA ARG A 69 -11.46 -13.01 -5.08
C ARG A 69 -12.10 -12.97 -6.47
N ARG A 70 -11.37 -12.51 -7.50
CA ARG A 70 -11.84 -12.54 -8.89
C ARG A 70 -12.02 -13.96 -9.40
N ARG A 71 -11.01 -14.81 -9.22
CA ARG A 71 -11.07 -16.23 -9.65
C ARG A 71 -12.17 -16.99 -8.94
N ASN A 72 -12.31 -16.78 -7.63
CA ASN A 72 -13.34 -17.45 -6.84
C ASN A 72 -14.74 -17.11 -7.34
N ARG A 73 -15.01 -15.83 -7.63
CA ARG A 73 -16.29 -15.41 -8.23
C ARG A 73 -16.55 -16.05 -9.58
N LEU A 74 -15.52 -16.20 -10.43
CA LEU A 74 -15.66 -16.86 -11.72
C LEU A 74 -16.00 -18.35 -11.55
N LEU A 75 -15.29 -19.05 -10.66
CA LEU A 75 -15.55 -20.45 -10.36
C LEU A 75 -16.96 -20.67 -9.79
N GLU A 76 -17.43 -19.78 -8.91
CA GLU A 76 -18.81 -19.82 -8.40
C GLU A 76 -19.84 -19.71 -9.52
N GLN A 77 -19.59 -18.84 -10.52
CA GLN A 77 -20.47 -18.71 -11.70
C GLN A 77 -20.44 -19.97 -12.57
N GLU A 78 -19.25 -20.54 -12.82
CA GLU A 78 -19.10 -21.77 -13.60
C GLU A 78 -19.82 -22.95 -12.93
N VAL A 79 -19.65 -23.11 -11.62
CA VAL A 79 -20.34 -24.16 -10.84
C VAL A 79 -21.86 -24.00 -10.93
N GLU A 80 -22.38 -22.77 -10.86
CA GLU A 80 -23.81 -22.52 -10.98
C GLU A 80 -24.34 -22.86 -12.37
N VAL A 81 -23.62 -22.53 -13.44
CA VAL A 81 -23.98 -22.92 -14.81
C VAL A 81 -24.02 -24.43 -14.96
N LEU A 82 -23.00 -25.13 -14.45
CA LEU A 82 -22.95 -26.59 -14.50
C LEU A 82 -24.10 -27.24 -13.72
N ARG A 83 -24.45 -26.70 -12.54
CA ARG A 83 -25.59 -27.17 -11.76
C ARG A 83 -26.92 -27.02 -12.50
N ARG A 84 -27.12 -25.88 -13.18
CA ARG A 84 -28.34 -25.65 -13.98
C ARG A 84 -28.43 -26.54 -15.21
N ALA A 85 -27.30 -26.87 -15.83
CA ALA A 85 -27.27 -27.77 -16.99
C ALA A 85 -27.52 -29.24 -16.62
N ALA A 86 -27.27 -29.62 -15.37
CA ALA A 86 -27.47 -30.97 -14.86
C ALA A 86 -28.86 -31.21 -14.22
N ALA A 87 -29.67 -30.16 -14.08
CA ALA A 87 -31.05 -30.21 -13.58
C ALA A 87 -32.05 -30.29 -14.73
#